data_AF-A0A370K0B4-F1
#
_entry.id   AF-A0A370K0B4-F1
#
_cell.length_a   1.000
_cell.length_b   1.000
_cell.length_c   1.000
_cell.angle_alpha   90.00
_cell.angle_beta   90.00
_cell.angle_gamma   90.00
#
_symmetry.space_group_name_H-M   'P 1'
#
loop_
_entity.id
_entity.type
_entity.pdbx_description
1 polymer ?
#
loop_
_entity_poly.entity_id
_entity_poly.type
_entity_poly.pdbx_seq_one_letter_code
_entity_poly.pdbx_strand_id
1 'polypeptide(L)'
;MLSGNLAEFPLPRLLETLMGIRRGGALFIQPPQFTGALYLQDGQPIHAEAGPLRGLEALELLAGVRKAPFRFEAGLAAPAQSIEPSLQTHQILLHQLEAWRAIELPEDWGLVLLGHSVQPAELSPLELQVMAQAEGQSIAQVLLSGLRSPLELAQVLSKLLRQGLMRARPPLLVAPEALVVLPLYGKEQGAAVIDEELFLRWREQLGGEFWVCLRKAEPLAAARGRSSADQRIRALEARLHPTPRPHLQGRLGLFEADLRRLRLSRGITVEAWPEPYT
;
A
#
# COMPACT_ATOMS: atom_id res chain seq x y z
N MET A 1 28.14 10.26 -15.45
CA MET A 1 27.04 9.56 -14.77
C MET A 1 26.51 10.47 -13.68
N LEU A 2 25.20 10.60 -13.52
CA LEU A 2 24.57 11.41 -12.45
C LEU A 2 23.70 10.47 -11.62
N SER A 3 23.77 10.54 -10.29
CA SER A 3 22.98 9.68 -9.40
C SER A 3 22.61 10.43 -8.14
N GLY A 4 21.50 10.05 -7.50
CA GLY A 4 21.01 10.69 -6.28
C GLY A 4 19.69 10.09 -5.82
N ASN A 5 18.92 10.86 -5.04
CA ASN A 5 17.58 10.48 -4.61
C ASN A 5 16.56 11.55 -5.00
N LEU A 6 15.36 11.14 -5.45
CA LEU A 6 14.28 12.06 -5.83
C LEU A 6 13.77 12.93 -4.67
N ALA A 7 13.98 12.51 -3.41
CA ALA A 7 13.65 13.33 -2.25
C ALA A 7 14.52 14.60 -2.16
N GLU A 8 15.77 14.53 -2.66
CA GLU A 8 16.71 15.66 -2.67
C GLU A 8 16.66 16.42 -4.00
N PHE A 9 16.45 15.69 -5.10
CA PHE A 9 16.38 16.25 -6.44
C PHE A 9 15.13 15.74 -7.17
N PRO A 10 13.98 16.42 -7.00
CA PRO A 10 12.69 15.96 -7.54
C PRO A 10 12.72 15.79 -9.06
N LEU A 11 11.93 14.84 -9.55
CA LEU A 11 11.86 14.50 -10.97
C LEU A 11 11.59 15.72 -11.88
N PRO A 12 10.64 16.64 -11.59
CA PRO A 12 10.43 17.83 -12.42
C PRO A 12 11.71 18.63 -12.64
N ARG A 13 12.48 18.89 -11.57
CA ARG A 13 13.72 19.65 -11.63
C ARG A 13 14.82 18.91 -12.39
N LEU A 14 14.86 17.59 -12.26
CA LEU A 14 15.78 16.75 -13.01
C LEU A 14 15.50 16.79 -14.51
N LEU A 15 14.23 16.72 -14.89
CA LEU A 15 13.81 16.87 -16.27
C LEU A 15 14.16 18.26 -16.80
N GLU A 16 13.73 19.33 -16.13
CA GLU A 16 14.08 20.71 -16.52
C GLU A 16 15.58 20.89 -16.76
N THR A 17 16.41 20.33 -15.87
CA THR A 17 17.87 20.38 -16.00
C THR A 17 18.34 19.64 -17.25
N LEU A 18 17.93 18.38 -17.45
CA LEU A 18 18.34 17.55 -18.59
C LEU A 18 17.84 18.10 -19.93
N MET A 19 16.62 18.63 -19.95
CA MET A 19 16.02 19.29 -21.10
C MET A 19 16.76 20.58 -21.45
N GLY A 20 17.09 21.40 -20.45
CA GLY A 20 17.80 22.68 -20.64
C GLY A 20 19.19 22.52 -21.25
N ILE A 21 19.91 21.45 -20.89
CA ILE A 21 21.22 21.11 -21.48
C ILE A 21 21.13 20.20 -22.72
N ARG A 22 19.91 19.89 -23.19
CA ARG A 22 19.61 18.96 -24.31
C ARG A 22 20.31 17.61 -24.22
N ARG A 23 20.45 17.08 -23.01
CA ARG A 23 21.22 15.85 -22.79
C ARG A 23 20.37 14.62 -23.03
N GLY A 24 20.81 13.76 -23.95
CA GLY A 24 20.22 12.45 -24.20
C GLY A 24 20.79 11.34 -23.30
N GLY A 25 20.00 10.29 -23.09
CA GLY A 25 20.36 9.14 -22.27
C GLY A 25 19.15 8.53 -21.56
N ALA A 26 19.42 7.64 -20.60
CA ALA A 26 18.40 6.98 -19.80
C ALA A 26 18.49 7.40 -18.32
N LEU A 27 17.36 7.76 -17.75
CA LEU A 27 17.14 7.99 -16.33
C LEU A 27 16.43 6.79 -15.73
N PHE A 28 17.12 6.03 -14.90
CA PHE A 28 16.57 4.92 -14.12
C PHE A 28 16.11 5.42 -12.75
N ILE A 29 14.91 5.03 -12.34
CA ILE A 29 14.29 5.38 -11.06
C ILE A 29 13.86 4.06 -10.40
N GLN A 30 14.30 3.81 -9.16
CA GLN A 30 14.11 2.52 -8.51
C GLN A 30 13.31 2.66 -7.19
N PRO A 31 11.99 2.90 -7.25
CA PRO A 31 11.16 2.81 -6.06
C PRO A 31 11.10 1.37 -5.54
N PRO A 32 10.71 1.13 -4.26
CA PRO A 32 10.69 -0.22 -3.71
C PRO A 32 9.72 -1.18 -4.40
N GLN A 33 8.62 -0.68 -4.97
CA GLN A 33 7.53 -1.51 -5.48
C GLN A 33 7.64 -1.84 -6.97
N PHE A 34 8.43 -1.10 -7.76
CA PHE A 34 8.61 -1.31 -9.19
C PHE A 34 9.89 -0.65 -9.69
N THR A 35 10.26 -0.89 -10.95
CA THR A 35 11.37 -0.19 -11.60
C THR A 35 10.86 0.75 -12.68
N GLY A 36 11.46 1.94 -12.75
CA GLY A 36 11.16 2.97 -13.73
C GLY A 36 12.36 3.31 -14.61
N ALA A 37 12.10 3.62 -15.88
CA ALA A 37 13.10 4.16 -16.80
C ALA A 37 12.46 5.23 -17.68
N LEU A 38 13.21 6.32 -17.92
CA LEU A 38 12.84 7.40 -18.82
C LEU A 38 13.99 7.68 -19.77
N TYR A 39 13.74 7.63 -21.07
CA TYR A 39 14.74 7.85 -22.09
C TYR A 39 14.52 9.19 -22.76
N LEU A 40 15.61 9.95 -22.87
CA LEU A 40 15.63 11.27 -23.48
C LEU A 40 16.52 11.26 -24.72
N GLN A 41 16.08 11.95 -25.76
CA GLN A 41 16.85 12.26 -26.96
C GLN A 41 16.77 13.75 -27.22
N ASP A 42 17.92 14.41 -27.40
CA ASP A 42 18.02 15.87 -27.58
C ASP A 42 17.30 16.68 -26.49
N GLY A 43 17.30 16.15 -25.27
CA GLY A 43 16.59 16.72 -24.13
C GLY A 43 15.06 16.58 -24.20
N GLN A 44 14.52 15.69 -25.02
CA GLN A 44 13.08 15.40 -25.08
C GLN A 44 12.82 13.95 -24.67
N PRO A 45 11.83 13.68 -23.81
CA PRO A 45 11.41 12.31 -23.52
C PRO A 45 10.85 11.61 -24.77
N ILE A 46 11.42 10.46 -25.11
CA ILE A 46 10.99 9.65 -26.27
C ILE A 46 10.43 8.28 -25.88
N HIS A 47 10.70 7.84 -24.65
CA HIS A 47 10.24 6.57 -24.13
C HIS A 47 10.24 6.58 -22.61
N ALA A 48 9.28 5.89 -22.01
CA ALA A 48 9.22 5.69 -20.56
C ALA A 48 8.64 4.31 -20.26
N GLU A 49 9.10 3.71 -19.18
CA GLU A 49 8.63 2.43 -18.66
C GLU A 49 8.52 2.50 -17.15
N ALA A 50 7.45 1.93 -16.59
CA ALA A 50 7.25 1.84 -15.14
C ALA A 50 6.46 0.57 -14.83
N GLY A 51 7.16 -0.49 -14.40
CA GLY A 51 6.56 -1.82 -14.31
C GLY A 51 5.93 -2.25 -15.66
N PRO A 52 4.65 -2.66 -15.71
CA PRO A 52 3.96 -2.97 -16.97
C PRO A 52 3.60 -1.75 -17.83
N LEU A 53 3.65 -0.53 -17.30
CA LEU A 53 3.22 0.68 -18.01
C LEU A 53 4.30 1.16 -18.99
N ARG A 54 3.88 1.79 -20.09
CA ARG A 54 4.77 2.33 -21.13
C ARG A 54 4.31 3.70 -21.60
N GLY A 55 5.24 4.51 -22.10
CA GLY A 55 4.95 5.83 -22.66
C GLY A 55 4.41 6.83 -21.65
N LEU A 56 3.37 7.57 -22.04
CA LEU A 56 2.85 8.66 -21.20
C LEU A 56 2.32 8.18 -19.85
N GLU A 57 1.72 6.99 -19.78
CA GLU A 57 1.22 6.40 -18.53
C GLU A 57 2.38 6.09 -17.56
N ALA A 58 3.47 5.53 -18.07
CA ALA A 58 4.67 5.27 -17.27
C ALA A 58 5.27 6.57 -16.73
N LEU A 59 5.41 7.57 -17.61
CA LEU A 59 5.91 8.89 -17.25
C LEU A 59 5.01 9.58 -16.21
N GLU A 60 3.69 9.46 -16.37
CA GLU A 60 2.70 9.97 -15.42
C GLU A 60 2.84 9.28 -14.06
N LEU A 61 3.02 7.97 -14.00
CA LEU A 61 3.28 7.28 -12.74
C LEU A 61 4.59 7.74 -12.08
N LEU A 62 5.66 7.86 -12.86
CA LEU A 62 6.97 8.30 -12.37
C LEU A 62 6.94 9.73 -11.82
N ALA A 63 6.10 10.60 -12.37
CA ALA A 63 5.85 11.94 -11.85
C ALA A 63 5.33 11.95 -10.40
N GLY A 64 4.60 10.91 -10.00
CA GLY A 64 4.11 10.74 -8.63
C GLY A 64 5.16 10.26 -7.62
N VAL A 65 6.31 9.75 -8.09
CA VAL A 65 7.33 9.18 -7.20
C VAL A 65 8.13 10.29 -6.51
N ARG A 66 7.92 10.44 -5.19
CA ARG A 66 8.57 11.49 -4.37
C ARG A 66 9.95 11.09 -3.85
N LYS A 67 10.16 9.80 -3.60
CA LYS A 67 11.38 9.28 -2.97
C LYS A 67 11.77 7.95 -3.61
N ALA A 68 12.88 7.99 -4.35
CA ALA A 68 13.51 6.81 -4.90
C ALA A 68 14.96 7.14 -5.29
N PRO A 69 15.91 6.20 -5.17
CA PRO A 69 17.19 6.35 -5.83
C PRO A 69 17.02 6.46 -7.34
N PHE A 70 17.82 7.31 -7.96
CA PHE A 70 17.87 7.46 -9.42
C PHE A 70 19.31 7.42 -9.94
N ARG A 71 19.45 7.04 -11.21
CA ARG A 71 20.71 7.05 -11.95
C ARG A 71 20.46 7.48 -13.39
N PHE A 72 21.22 8.45 -13.87
CA PHE A 72 21.23 8.89 -15.26
C PHE A 72 22.52 8.47 -15.97
N GLU A 73 22.33 7.80 -17.10
CA GLU A 73 23.39 7.31 -17.99
C GLU A 73 23.26 7.98 -19.36
N ALA A 74 24.27 8.79 -19.70
CA ALA A 74 24.28 9.56 -20.93
C ALA A 74 24.58 8.67 -22.14
N GLY A 75 23.93 8.97 -23.27
CA GLY A 75 24.19 8.29 -24.55
C GLY A 75 23.58 6.89 -24.69
N LEU A 76 22.82 6.42 -23.70
CA LEU A 76 22.00 5.22 -23.87
C LEU A 76 20.83 5.50 -24.82
N ALA A 77 20.67 4.63 -25.82
CA ALA A 77 19.55 4.68 -26.75
C ALA A 77 18.28 4.10 -26.10
N ALA A 78 17.12 4.63 -26.48
CA ALA A 78 15.85 4.08 -26.04
C ALA A 78 15.59 2.72 -26.72
N PRO A 79 15.04 1.73 -25.99
CA PRO A 79 14.69 0.42 -26.57
C PRO A 79 13.53 0.51 -27.56
N ALA A 80 12.68 1.53 -27.44
CA ALA A 80 11.57 1.84 -28.33
C ALA A 80 11.29 3.34 -28.30
N GLN A 81 10.42 3.81 -29.19
CA GLN A 81 9.83 5.14 -29.11
C GLN A 81 8.35 4.99 -28.76
N SER A 82 7.99 5.33 -27.53
CA SER A 82 6.61 5.25 -27.03
C SER A 82 6.02 6.61 -26.68
N ILE A 83 6.81 7.68 -26.82
CA ILE A 83 6.40 9.05 -26.62
C ILE A 83 6.82 9.82 -27.87
N GLU A 84 5.86 10.47 -28.50
CA GLU A 84 6.14 11.33 -29.64
C GLU A 84 6.70 12.66 -29.14
N PRO A 85 7.93 13.05 -29.51
CA PRO A 85 8.51 14.31 -29.08
C PRO A 85 7.82 15.47 -29.79
N SER A 86 7.00 16.23 -29.06
CA SER A 86 6.31 17.40 -29.57
C SER A 86 6.18 18.48 -28.49
N LEU A 87 5.92 19.72 -28.91
CA LEU A 87 5.62 20.80 -27.96
C LEU A 87 4.38 20.47 -27.09
N GLN A 88 3.39 19.80 -27.66
CA GLN A 88 2.19 19.36 -26.94
C GLN A 88 2.53 18.32 -25.88
N THR A 89 3.38 17.35 -26.21
CA THR A 89 3.87 16.32 -25.27
C THR A 89 4.57 16.97 -24.08
N HIS A 90 5.39 18.00 -24.33
CA HIS A 90 6.07 18.73 -23.27
C HIS A 90 5.09 19.46 -22.33
N GLN A 91 4.06 20.11 -22.90
CA GLN A 91 3.02 20.79 -22.11
C GLN A 91 2.22 19.79 -21.27
N ILE A 92 1.85 18.64 -21.84
CA ILE A 92 1.18 17.55 -21.13
C ILE A 92 2.04 17.11 -19.95
N LEU A 93 3.33 16.87 -20.18
CA LEU A 93 4.26 16.42 -19.14
C LEU A 93 4.33 17.40 -17.96
N LEU A 94 4.47 18.70 -18.23
CA LEU A 94 4.49 19.73 -17.18
C LEU A 94 3.17 19.76 -16.41
N HIS A 95 2.03 19.70 -17.11
CA HIS A 95 0.72 19.68 -16.48
C HIS A 95 0.53 18.46 -15.57
N GLN A 96 0.97 17.28 -16.01
CA GLN A 96 0.92 16.04 -15.23
C GLN A 96 1.76 16.15 -13.95
N LEU A 97 2.99 16.68 -14.05
CA LEU A 97 3.86 16.90 -12.90
C LEU A 97 3.22 17.86 -11.88
N GLU A 98 2.56 18.92 -12.35
CA GLU A 98 1.83 19.85 -11.49
C GLU A 98 0.62 19.20 -10.82
N ALA A 99 -0.16 18.41 -11.57
CA ALA A 99 -1.33 17.72 -11.04
C ALA A 99 -0.96 16.77 -9.89
N TRP A 100 0.17 16.05 -10.00
CA TRP A 100 0.68 15.19 -8.94
C TRP A 100 1.07 15.92 -7.66
N ARG A 101 1.40 17.23 -7.73
CA ARG A 101 1.71 18.02 -6.53
C ARG A 101 0.48 18.24 -5.63
N ALA A 102 -0.72 18.27 -6.21
CA ALA A 102 -1.96 18.45 -5.47
C ALA A 102 -2.49 17.14 -4.85
N ILE A 103 -1.95 15.99 -5.26
CA ILE A 103 -2.39 14.67 -4.80
C ILE A 103 -1.69 14.34 -3.48
N GLU A 104 -2.47 13.92 -2.48
CA GLU A 104 -1.96 13.45 -1.20
C GLU A 104 -2.18 11.95 -1.10
N LEU A 105 -1.13 11.19 -1.41
CA LEU A 105 -1.04 9.75 -1.17
C LEU A 105 0.07 9.47 -0.14
N PRO A 106 -0.02 8.36 0.61
CA PRO A 106 1.09 7.87 1.42
C PRO A 106 2.38 7.74 0.61
N GLU A 107 3.53 7.98 1.24
CA GLU A 107 4.83 7.83 0.58
C GLU A 107 5.17 6.37 0.28
N ASP A 108 4.74 5.46 1.15
CA ASP A 108 4.90 4.03 0.94
C ASP A 108 3.75 3.49 0.08
N TRP A 109 4.04 3.25 -1.20
CA TRP A 109 3.06 2.66 -2.11
C TRP A 109 2.92 1.13 -1.95
N GLY A 110 3.69 0.52 -1.04
CA GLY A 110 3.51 -0.87 -0.62
C GLY A 110 2.33 -1.08 0.33
N LEU A 111 1.76 0.00 0.87
CA LEU A 111 0.59 -0.09 1.75
C LEU A 111 -0.62 -0.67 1.01
N VAL A 112 -1.26 -1.64 1.64
CA VAL A 112 -2.49 -2.29 1.21
C VAL A 112 -3.70 -1.42 1.55
N LEU A 113 -4.59 -1.28 0.59
CA LEU A 113 -5.81 -0.50 0.68
C LEU A 113 -6.95 -1.40 1.17
N LEU A 114 -7.64 -0.94 2.22
CA LEU A 114 -8.81 -1.61 2.79
C LEU A 114 -9.97 -0.62 2.81
N GLY A 115 -11.07 -1.01 2.18
CA GLY A 115 -12.30 -0.26 2.12
C GLY A 115 -13.11 -0.40 3.39
N HIS A 116 -13.93 0.62 3.65
CA HIS A 116 -15.00 0.56 4.62
C HIS A 116 -16.33 0.39 3.89
N SER A 117 -17.31 -0.26 4.51
CA SER A 117 -18.65 -0.33 3.93
C SER A 117 -19.30 1.05 3.96
N VAL A 118 -19.60 1.61 2.78
CA VAL A 118 -20.26 2.91 2.60
C VAL A 118 -21.60 2.67 1.90
N GLN A 119 -22.59 3.56 2.12
CA GLN A 119 -23.82 3.50 1.35
C GLN A 119 -23.53 3.85 -0.13
N PRO A 120 -23.95 3.02 -1.11
CA PRO A 120 -23.64 3.23 -2.53
C PRO A 120 -24.14 4.58 -3.10
N ALA A 121 -25.11 5.22 -2.45
CA ALA A 121 -25.72 6.47 -2.92
C ALA A 121 -24.82 7.71 -2.76
N GLU A 122 -23.71 7.61 -2.02
CA GLU A 122 -22.81 8.75 -1.76
C GLU A 122 -21.60 8.79 -2.71
N LEU A 123 -21.40 7.75 -3.52
CA LEU A 123 -20.21 7.58 -4.36
C LEU A 123 -20.55 7.61 -5.85
N SER A 124 -19.68 8.25 -6.63
CA SER A 124 -19.73 8.18 -8.08
C SER A 124 -19.42 6.75 -8.57
N PRO A 125 -19.86 6.38 -9.78
CA PRO A 125 -19.55 5.08 -10.36
C PRO A 125 -18.04 4.81 -10.46
N LEU A 126 -17.24 5.85 -10.72
CA LEU A 126 -15.79 5.75 -10.80
C LEU A 126 -15.17 5.43 -9.43
N GLU A 127 -15.62 6.10 -8.37
CA GLU A 127 -15.14 5.84 -7.00
C GLU A 127 -15.48 4.42 -6.54
N LEU A 128 -16.69 3.95 -6.83
CA LEU A 128 -17.09 2.58 -6.53
C LEU A 128 -16.21 1.56 -7.26
N GLN A 129 -15.91 1.80 -8.54
CA GLN A 129 -15.05 0.92 -9.32
C GLN A 129 -13.62 0.88 -8.77
N VAL A 130 -13.02 2.05 -8.49
CA VAL A 130 -11.66 2.13 -7.94
C VAL A 130 -11.60 1.50 -6.56
N MET A 131 -12.59 1.74 -5.69
CA MET A 131 -12.66 1.14 -4.36
C MET A 131 -12.75 -0.38 -4.43
N ALA A 132 -13.62 -0.92 -5.28
CA ALA A 132 -13.77 -2.38 -5.45
C ALA A 132 -12.49 -3.04 -5.99
N GLN A 133 -11.77 -2.35 -6.88
CA GLN A 133 -10.49 -2.84 -7.41
C GLN A 133 -9.36 -2.75 -6.38
N ALA A 134 -9.34 -1.68 -5.58
CA ALA A 134 -8.27 -1.40 -4.64
C ALA A 134 -8.33 -2.26 -3.38
N GLU A 135 -9.47 -2.86 -3.05
CA GLU A 135 -9.63 -3.72 -1.88
C GLU A 135 -8.59 -4.84 -1.83
N GLY A 136 -7.76 -4.83 -0.80
CA GLY A 136 -6.71 -5.83 -0.58
C GLY A 136 -5.48 -5.70 -1.51
N GLN A 137 -5.43 -4.69 -2.38
CA GLN A 137 -4.28 -4.40 -3.24
C GLN A 137 -3.40 -3.31 -2.64
N SER A 138 -2.11 -3.31 -2.96
CA SER A 138 -1.23 -2.19 -2.62
C SER A 138 -1.51 -0.97 -3.51
N ILE A 139 -1.18 0.23 -3.01
CA ILE A 139 -1.28 1.46 -3.81
C ILE A 139 -0.54 1.30 -5.15
N ALA A 140 0.67 0.73 -5.13
CA ALA A 140 1.46 0.47 -6.33
C ALA A 140 0.74 -0.47 -7.31
N GLN A 141 0.15 -1.56 -6.83
CA GLN A 141 -0.58 -2.51 -7.69
C GLN A 141 -1.78 -1.85 -8.38
N VAL A 142 -2.53 -1.01 -7.65
CA VAL A 142 -3.66 -0.29 -8.22
C VAL A 142 -3.20 0.69 -9.30
N LEU A 143 -2.18 1.49 -9.02
CA LEU A 143 -1.63 2.47 -9.97
C LEU A 143 -0.99 1.81 -11.21
N LEU A 144 -0.44 0.61 -11.08
CA LEU A 144 0.17 -0.16 -12.18
C LEU A 144 -0.82 -1.03 -12.96
N SER A 145 -2.10 -1.06 -12.57
CA SER A 145 -3.09 -1.97 -13.16
C SER A 145 -3.38 -1.73 -14.64
N GLY A 146 -3.06 -0.54 -15.17
CA GLY A 146 -3.24 -0.19 -16.58
C GLY A 146 -4.71 -0.09 -17.03
N LEU A 147 -5.69 -0.15 -16.11
CA LEU A 147 -7.10 0.00 -16.46
C LEU A 147 -7.49 1.45 -16.76
N ARG A 148 -6.78 2.40 -16.16
CA ARG A 148 -6.96 3.85 -16.29
C ARG A 148 -5.61 4.54 -16.13
N SER A 149 -5.59 5.84 -16.41
CA SER A 149 -4.42 6.71 -16.14
C SER A 149 -4.03 6.62 -14.65
N PRO A 150 -2.75 6.37 -14.34
CA PRO A 150 -2.21 6.48 -12.98
C PRO A 150 -2.60 7.76 -12.23
N LEU A 151 -2.63 8.92 -12.88
CA LEU A 151 -3.02 10.19 -12.26
C LEU A 151 -4.49 10.16 -11.84
N GLU A 152 -5.41 9.71 -12.71
CA GLU A 152 -6.83 9.59 -12.38
C GLU A 152 -7.04 8.67 -11.18
N LEU A 153 -6.39 7.50 -11.19
CA LEU A 153 -6.45 6.55 -10.08
C LEU A 153 -5.92 7.19 -8.79
N ALA A 154 -4.79 7.89 -8.86
CA ALA A 154 -4.19 8.56 -7.71
C ALA A 154 -5.09 9.67 -7.13
N GLN A 155 -5.79 10.44 -7.98
CA GLN A 155 -6.75 11.46 -7.55
C GLN A 155 -7.93 10.82 -6.80
N VAL A 156 -8.52 9.75 -7.36
CA VAL A 156 -9.63 9.04 -6.73
C VAL A 156 -9.18 8.40 -5.42
N LEU A 157 -8.04 7.71 -5.39
CA LEU A 157 -7.48 7.11 -4.18
C LEU A 157 -7.20 8.16 -3.10
N SER A 158 -6.60 9.30 -3.46
CA SER A 158 -6.34 10.39 -2.52
C SER A 158 -7.64 10.92 -1.92
N LYS A 159 -8.70 11.07 -2.74
CA LYS A 159 -10.02 11.46 -2.26
C LYS A 159 -10.62 10.43 -1.31
N LEU A 160 -10.61 9.14 -1.67
CA LEU A 160 -11.15 8.06 -0.85
C LEU A 160 -10.44 7.92 0.50
N LEU A 161 -9.12 8.06 0.51
CA LEU A 161 -8.30 8.07 1.73
C LEU A 161 -8.60 9.29 2.61
N ARG A 162 -8.68 10.49 2.01
CA ARG A 162 -8.99 11.74 2.73
C ARG A 162 -10.38 11.72 3.35
N GLN A 163 -11.35 11.11 2.68
CA GLN A 163 -12.72 10.94 3.18
C GLN A 163 -12.84 9.78 4.19
N GLY A 164 -11.78 9.01 4.41
CA GLY A 164 -11.77 7.87 5.33
C GLY A 164 -12.57 6.66 4.85
N LEU A 165 -12.92 6.61 3.56
CA LEU A 165 -13.66 5.52 2.92
C LEU A 165 -12.74 4.33 2.62
N MET A 166 -11.45 4.60 2.44
CA MET A 166 -10.39 3.60 2.43
C MET A 166 -9.33 3.93 3.46
N ARG A 167 -8.56 2.92 3.86
CA ARG A 167 -7.38 3.05 4.72
C ARG A 167 -6.22 2.34 4.07
N ALA A 168 -5.06 2.99 4.09
CA ALA A 168 -3.79 2.38 3.70
C ALA A 168 -3.12 1.78 4.94
N ARG A 169 -2.71 0.52 4.87
CA ARG A 169 -2.05 -0.21 5.97
C ARG A 169 -0.86 -1.01 5.47
N PRO A 170 0.16 -1.26 6.31
CA PRO A 170 1.25 -2.15 5.93
C PRO A 170 0.72 -3.53 5.49
N PRO A 171 1.30 -4.13 4.44
CA PRO A 171 0.95 -5.49 4.05
C PRO A 171 1.27 -6.45 5.20
N LEU A 172 0.38 -7.40 5.44
CA LEU A 172 0.65 -8.46 6.40
C LEU A 172 1.68 -9.42 5.78
N LEU A 173 2.82 -9.60 6.45
CA LEU A 173 3.87 -10.54 6.01
C LEU A 173 3.37 -11.99 6.03
N VAL A 174 2.42 -12.27 6.93
CA VAL A 174 1.80 -13.58 7.12
C VAL A 174 0.29 -13.41 7.11
N ALA A 175 -0.41 -14.30 6.40
CA ALA A 175 -1.86 -14.27 6.34
C ALA A 175 -2.47 -14.43 7.75
N PRO A 176 -3.52 -13.66 8.08
CA PRO A 176 -4.18 -13.78 9.37
C PRO A 176 -4.88 -15.13 9.52
N GLU A 177 -4.79 -15.70 10.71
CA GLU A 177 -5.44 -16.95 11.07
C GLU A 177 -6.62 -16.70 12.00
N ALA A 178 -7.74 -17.37 11.73
CA ALA A 178 -8.94 -17.27 12.53
C ALA A 178 -8.81 -18.14 13.81
N LEU A 179 -8.65 -17.50 14.96
CA LEU A 179 -8.49 -18.16 16.25
C LEU A 179 -9.68 -17.89 17.17
N VAL A 180 -10.12 -18.92 17.90
CA VAL A 180 -11.20 -18.79 18.88
C VAL A 180 -10.63 -18.31 20.22
N VAL A 181 -11.18 -17.22 20.75
CA VAL A 181 -10.75 -16.63 22.03
C VAL A 181 -11.07 -17.57 23.20
N LEU A 182 -10.04 -17.95 23.94
CA LEU A 182 -10.09 -18.72 25.17
C LEU A 182 -9.69 -17.83 26.35
N PRO A 183 -10.59 -17.56 27.32
CA PRO A 183 -10.21 -16.81 28.51
C PRO A 183 -9.27 -17.63 29.40
N LEU A 184 -8.20 -16.98 29.84
CA LEU A 184 -7.25 -17.53 30.80
C LEU A 184 -7.40 -16.81 32.14
N TYR A 185 -7.37 -17.59 33.21
CA TYR A 185 -7.34 -17.07 34.57
C TYR A 185 -5.90 -16.71 34.96
N GLY A 186 -5.71 -15.51 35.50
CA GLY A 186 -4.38 -15.02 35.88
C GLY A 186 -4.33 -13.50 35.99
N LYS A 187 -3.23 -12.98 36.55
CA LYS A 187 -2.96 -11.53 36.65
C LYS A 187 -2.06 -11.01 35.52
N GLU A 188 -1.61 -11.88 34.63
CA GLU A 188 -0.80 -11.52 33.48
C GLU A 188 -1.58 -10.63 32.51
N GLN A 189 -0.87 -9.75 31.81
CA GLN A 189 -1.41 -8.81 30.83
C GLN A 189 -0.40 -8.65 29.69
N GLY A 190 -0.88 -8.35 28.50
CA GLY A 190 -0.01 -8.12 27.35
C GLY A 190 0.54 -9.40 26.72
N ALA A 191 0.00 -10.58 27.08
CA ALA A 191 0.43 -11.86 26.55
C ALA A 191 -0.72 -12.58 25.81
N ALA A 192 -0.40 -13.11 24.64
CA ALA A 192 -1.25 -13.93 23.80
C ALA A 192 -0.75 -15.37 23.84
N VAL A 193 -1.52 -16.27 24.45
CA VAL A 193 -1.14 -17.67 24.51
C VAL A 193 -1.62 -18.36 23.23
N ILE A 194 -0.67 -18.85 22.43
CA ILE A 194 -0.94 -19.51 21.14
C ILE A 194 -0.39 -20.92 21.15
N ASP A 195 -0.86 -21.74 20.20
CA ASP A 195 -0.34 -23.08 20.02
C ASP A 195 1.16 -23.08 19.67
N GLU A 196 1.89 -24.07 20.18
CA GLU A 196 3.33 -24.20 19.94
C GLU A 196 3.67 -24.42 18.45
N GLU A 197 2.86 -25.21 17.73
CA GLU A 197 3.07 -25.42 16.29
C GLU A 197 2.85 -24.12 15.51
N LEU A 198 1.85 -23.34 15.91
CA LEU A 198 1.56 -22.02 15.33
C LEU A 198 2.70 -21.03 15.57
N PHE A 199 3.21 -20.97 16.81
CA PHE A 199 4.33 -20.12 17.19
C PHE A 199 5.56 -20.43 16.35
N LEU A 200 5.93 -21.71 16.21
CA LEU A 200 7.10 -22.13 15.44
C LEU A 200 6.95 -21.77 13.95
N ARG A 201 5.77 -22.01 13.36
CA ARG A 201 5.47 -21.66 11.96
C ARG A 201 5.63 -20.17 11.68
N TRP A 202 5.05 -19.33 12.54
CA TRP A 202 5.15 -17.87 12.40
C TRP A 202 6.58 -17.35 12.61
N ARG A 203 7.32 -17.95 13.55
CA ARG A 203 8.74 -17.61 13.78
C ARG A 203 9.61 -17.93 12.57
N GLU A 204 9.39 -19.09 11.94
CA GLU A 204 10.11 -19.50 10.74
C GLU A 204 9.83 -18.57 9.55
N GLN A 205 8.56 -18.18 9.36
CA GLN A 205 8.16 -17.26 8.28
C GLN A 205 8.73 -15.85 8.44
N LEU A 206 8.82 -15.34 9.67
CA LEU A 206 9.36 -14.00 9.94
C LEU A 206 10.88 -13.98 10.14
N GLY A 207 11.50 -15.12 10.44
CA GLY A 207 12.93 -15.22 10.71
C GLY A 207 13.38 -14.57 12.02
N GLY A 208 12.48 -14.36 12.99
CA GLY A 208 12.79 -13.67 14.25
C GLY A 208 11.62 -13.61 15.24
N GLU A 209 11.83 -12.86 16.32
CA GLU A 209 10.81 -12.59 17.35
C GLU A 209 9.69 -11.68 16.81
N PHE A 210 8.48 -11.88 17.32
CA PHE A 210 7.28 -11.21 16.80
C PHE A 210 6.24 -10.92 17.87
N TRP A 211 5.38 -9.93 17.58
CA TRP A 211 4.14 -9.63 18.28
C TRP A 211 3.02 -10.47 17.71
N VAL A 212 2.10 -10.94 18.56
CA VAL A 212 0.80 -11.42 18.11
C VAL A 212 -0.11 -10.22 18.00
N CYS A 213 -0.44 -9.85 16.77
CA CYS A 213 -1.42 -8.86 16.45
C CYS A 213 -2.78 -9.54 16.30
N LEU A 214 -3.82 -8.96 16.87
CA LEU A 214 -5.17 -9.48 16.72
C LEU A 214 -6.16 -8.37 16.42
N ARG A 215 -7.19 -8.71 15.64
CA ARG A 215 -8.38 -7.88 15.42
C ARG A 215 -9.63 -8.74 15.54
N LYS A 216 -10.73 -8.13 15.96
CA LYS A 216 -12.03 -8.79 15.94
C LYS A 216 -12.38 -9.13 14.48
N ALA A 217 -12.64 -10.39 14.18
CA ALA A 217 -13.11 -10.79 12.86
C ALA A 217 -14.48 -10.12 12.64
N GLU A 218 -14.58 -9.24 11.66
CA GLU A 218 -15.89 -8.76 11.22
C GLU A 218 -16.57 -9.91 10.49
N PRO A 219 -17.80 -10.31 10.87
CA PRO A 219 -18.49 -11.35 10.14
C PRO A 219 -18.82 -10.84 8.74
N LEU A 220 -18.15 -11.42 7.74
CA LEU A 220 -18.41 -11.22 6.30
C LEU A 220 -19.91 -11.43 5.95
N ALA A 221 -20.64 -12.18 6.77
CA ALA A 221 -22.06 -12.52 6.59
C ALA A 221 -23.07 -11.48 7.10
N ALA A 222 -22.65 -10.41 7.80
CA ALA A 222 -23.57 -9.39 8.32
C ALA A 222 -23.83 -8.22 7.35
N ALA A 223 -23.21 -8.20 6.17
CA ALA A 223 -23.37 -7.15 5.15
C ALA A 223 -24.73 -7.17 4.43
N ARG A 224 -25.61 -8.16 4.71
CA ARG A 224 -26.99 -8.19 4.19
C ARG A 224 -27.98 -7.98 5.33
N GLY A 225 -28.34 -6.72 5.56
CA GLY A 225 -29.64 -6.35 6.12
C GLY A 225 -29.73 -6.16 7.63
N ARG A 226 -28.86 -5.34 8.25
CA ARG A 226 -29.19 -4.71 9.54
C ARG A 226 -28.83 -3.22 9.57
N SER A 227 -29.74 -2.50 10.22
CA SER A 227 -29.80 -1.05 10.39
C SER A 227 -28.49 -0.38 10.78
N SER A 228 -28.23 0.72 10.07
CA SER A 228 -27.24 1.81 10.14
C SER A 228 -26.70 2.27 11.52
N ALA A 229 -27.15 1.75 12.66
CA ALA A 229 -26.85 2.35 13.97
C ALA A 229 -25.65 1.74 14.72
N ASP A 230 -25.23 0.51 14.42
CA ASP A 230 -24.22 -0.21 15.23
C ASP A 230 -22.85 -0.44 14.55
N GLN A 231 -22.65 0.11 13.35
CA GLN A 231 -21.44 -0.12 12.54
C GLN A 231 -20.27 0.83 12.88
N ARG A 232 -20.12 1.19 14.17
CA ARG A 232 -18.96 1.95 14.70
C ARG A 232 -18.02 1.06 15.51
N ILE A 233 -17.78 -0.17 15.08
CA ILE A 233 -16.69 -0.94 15.66
C ILE A 233 -15.39 -0.38 15.06
N ARG A 234 -14.75 0.53 15.79
CA ARG A 234 -13.30 0.72 15.60
C ARG A 234 -12.69 -0.67 15.78
N ALA A 235 -12.16 -1.26 14.71
CA ALA A 235 -11.34 -2.46 14.80
C ALA A 235 -10.23 -2.17 15.82
N LEU A 236 -10.37 -2.72 17.03
CA LEU A 236 -9.38 -2.59 18.08
C LEU A 236 -8.29 -3.60 17.75
N GLU A 237 -7.19 -3.09 17.23
CA GLU A 237 -5.97 -3.87 17.03
C GLU A 237 -5.18 -3.88 18.33
N ALA A 238 -4.75 -5.06 18.74
CA ALA A 238 -3.93 -5.24 19.92
C ALA A 238 -2.64 -5.95 19.53
N ARG A 239 -1.54 -5.53 20.16
CA ARG A 239 -0.25 -6.21 20.09
C ARG A 239 0.01 -6.85 21.45
N LEU A 240 0.32 -8.15 21.44
CA LEU A 240 0.57 -8.96 22.63
C LEU A 240 1.82 -9.81 22.40
N HIS A 241 2.59 -10.06 23.47
CA HIS A 241 3.72 -10.99 23.41
C HIS A 241 3.21 -12.43 23.20
N PRO A 242 3.77 -13.20 22.28
CA PRO A 242 3.42 -14.61 22.13
C PRO A 242 3.91 -15.42 23.32
N THR A 243 3.05 -16.28 23.85
CA THR A 243 3.41 -17.31 24.83
C THR A 243 3.02 -18.68 24.26
N PRO A 244 3.97 -19.51 23.79
CA PRO A 244 3.63 -20.81 23.22
C PRO A 244 3.15 -21.76 24.32
N ARG A 245 2.07 -22.50 24.05
CA ARG A 245 1.65 -23.66 24.85
C ARG A 245 1.11 -24.77 23.95
N PRO A 246 1.39 -26.04 24.27
CA PRO A 246 0.83 -27.15 23.50
C PRO A 246 -0.69 -27.27 23.68
N HIS A 247 -1.35 -27.92 22.72
CA HIS A 247 -2.79 -28.25 22.74
C HIS A 247 -3.73 -27.03 22.71
N LEU A 248 -3.33 -25.95 22.04
CA LEU A 248 -4.13 -24.75 21.79
C LEU A 248 -4.49 -24.54 20.32
N GLN A 249 -4.39 -25.58 19.49
CA GLN A 249 -4.72 -25.53 18.06
C GLN A 249 -6.06 -24.81 17.79
N GLY A 250 -6.00 -23.79 16.93
CA GLY A 250 -7.16 -22.96 16.55
C GLY A 250 -7.70 -22.04 17.67
N ARG A 251 -6.98 -21.89 18.79
CA ARG A 251 -7.40 -21.08 19.94
C ARG A 251 -6.36 -20.02 20.26
N LEU A 252 -6.84 -18.89 20.77
CA LEU A 252 -6.04 -17.79 21.29
C LEU A 252 -6.39 -17.56 22.76
N GLY A 253 -5.45 -17.90 23.65
CA GLY A 253 -5.57 -17.65 25.07
C GLY A 253 -5.32 -16.19 25.42
N LEU A 254 -6.30 -15.53 26.04
CA LEU A 254 -6.19 -14.14 26.51
C LEU A 254 -6.59 -14.02 27.98
N PHE A 255 -5.85 -13.23 28.75
CA PHE A 255 -6.16 -12.98 30.15
C PHE A 255 -7.34 -12.00 30.32
N GLU A 256 -8.01 -12.05 31.47
CA GLU A 256 -9.23 -11.26 31.73
C GLU A 256 -9.05 -9.75 31.58
N ALA A 257 -7.86 -9.23 31.90
CA ALA A 257 -7.57 -7.81 31.74
C ALA A 257 -7.50 -7.40 30.26
N ASP A 258 -6.87 -8.23 29.42
CA ASP A 258 -6.81 -8.00 27.97
C ASP A 258 -8.17 -8.20 27.31
N LEU A 259 -8.95 -9.21 27.73
CA LEU A 259 -10.32 -9.39 27.25
C LEU A 259 -11.20 -8.17 27.52
N ARG A 260 -11.10 -7.59 28.73
CA ARG A 260 -11.83 -6.36 29.09
C ARG A 260 -11.35 -5.16 28.28
N ARG A 261 -10.03 -5.00 28.12
CA ARG A 261 -9.42 -3.91 27.35
C ARG A 261 -9.86 -3.96 25.87
N LEU A 262 -9.89 -5.16 25.30
CA LEU A 262 -10.19 -5.39 23.88
C LEU A 262 -11.68 -5.62 23.61
N ARG A 263 -12.52 -5.62 24.66
CA ARG A 263 -13.96 -5.90 24.60
C ARG A 263 -14.26 -7.21 23.88
N LEU A 264 -13.47 -8.24 24.17
CA LEU A 264 -13.62 -9.59 23.65
C LEU A 264 -14.27 -10.51 24.68
N SER A 265 -15.02 -11.49 24.18
CA SER A 265 -15.70 -12.50 24.99
C SER A 265 -15.22 -13.89 24.59
N ARG A 266 -15.39 -14.85 25.50
CA ARG A 266 -15.11 -16.26 25.25
C ARG A 266 -15.83 -16.76 24.00
N GLY A 267 -15.13 -17.55 23.19
CA GLY A 267 -15.70 -18.22 22.02
C GLY A 267 -15.86 -17.33 20.78
N ILE A 268 -15.49 -16.05 20.86
CA ILE A 268 -15.44 -15.18 19.69
C ILE A 268 -14.24 -15.56 18.81
N THR A 269 -14.44 -15.62 17.50
CA THR A 269 -13.35 -15.74 16.54
C THR A 269 -12.71 -14.38 16.30
N VAL A 270 -11.39 -14.34 16.40
CA VAL A 270 -10.55 -13.18 16.04
C VAL A 270 -9.60 -13.58 14.93
N GLU A 271 -9.21 -12.60 14.12
CA GLU A 271 -8.12 -12.79 13.18
C GLU A 271 -6.83 -12.40 13.90
N ALA A 272 -5.86 -13.30 13.92
CA ALA A 272 -4.55 -13.10 14.53
C ALA A 272 -3.43 -13.30 13.50
N TRP A 273 -2.40 -12.47 13.54
CA TRP A 273 -1.24 -12.57 12.68
C TRP A 273 0.03 -12.16 13.44
N PRO A 274 1.21 -12.65 13.01
CA PRO A 274 2.46 -12.25 13.61
C PRO A 274 2.99 -10.97 12.93
N GLU A 275 3.57 -10.06 13.72
CA GLU A 275 4.25 -8.85 13.25
C GLU A 275 5.64 -8.78 13.88
N PRO A 276 6.74 -8.61 13.13
CA PRO A 276 8.09 -8.64 13.69
C PRO A 276 8.29 -7.55 14.75
N TYR A 277 9.19 -7.78 15.71
CA TYR A 277 9.65 -6.73 16.63
C TYR A 277 10.49 -5.71 15.83
N THR A 278 9.85 -4.66 15.34
CA THR A 278 10.51 -3.48 14.75
C THR A 278 11.19 -2.63 15.80
#